data_AF-G3M693-F1
#
_entry.id   AF-G3M693-F1
#
_cell.length_a   1.000
_cell.length_b   1.000
_cell.length_c   1.000
_cell.angle_alpha   90.00
_cell.angle_beta   90.00
_cell.angle_gamma   90.00
#
_symmetry.space_group_name_H-M   'P 1'
#
loop_
_entity.id
_entity.type
_entity.pdbx_description
1 polymer ?
#
loop_
_entity_poly.entity_id
_entity_poly.type
_entity_poly.pdbx_seq_one_letter_code
_entity_poly.pdbx_strand_id
1 'polypeptide(L)'
;LYLNVWIPAPKPKNATIMIWIYGGGFQTGTSSLHVYDGKFLARVERVIVVSMNYRVGALGFLALPGNPEAPGNVGLFDQQLALQWVQTNIAAFGGNPASVTLFGESAGAASVGLHLLSPKSHPLFTRAILQSGSPSASWAVMSPYEARNRTLTLAKLTGCSKDNETEMIKCLQNKDPQEILLNEVFVLPYDTLLSVIFGPTVDGDFLTDMPEILLQRGQFKKTQILVGVNKDEGTAFLVYGAPGFSKDNNSIINRSQFQEGLKMCFPGVSDFGRESVLFHYADWLDDQRPENYREALDDVVGDYNIICPALEFAKSFSDLGSPVFFYYF
;
A
#
# COMPACT_ATOMS: atom_id res chain seq x y z
N LEU A 1 6.87 -5.13 18.00
CA LEU A 1 7.16 -5.62 16.64
C LEU A 1 7.36 -7.13 16.73
N TYR A 2 6.44 -7.91 16.15
CA TYR A 2 6.41 -9.37 16.26
C TYR A 2 6.12 -10.00 14.89
N LEU A 3 6.46 -11.28 14.76
CA LEU A 3 6.14 -12.09 13.58
C LEU A 3 5.64 -13.47 13.99
N ASN A 4 4.91 -14.11 13.09
CA ASN A 4 4.35 -15.46 13.24
C ASN A 4 5.02 -16.39 12.22
N VAL A 5 5.18 -17.67 12.55
CA VAL A 5 5.76 -18.69 11.66
C VAL A 5 4.89 -19.95 11.71
N TRP A 6 4.38 -20.37 10.54
CA TRP A 6 3.70 -21.66 10.37
C TRP A 6 4.61 -22.63 9.64
N ILE A 7 4.85 -23.79 10.25
CA ILE A 7 5.69 -24.85 9.69
C ILE A 7 4.85 -26.11 9.41
N PRO A 8 5.10 -26.82 8.29
CA PRO A 8 4.47 -28.12 8.07
C PRO A 8 4.96 -29.15 9.08
N ALA A 9 4.08 -30.09 9.43
CA ALA A 9 4.42 -31.32 10.12
C ALA A 9 4.38 -32.51 9.14
N PRO A 10 5.39 -33.41 9.15
CA PRO A 10 6.65 -33.32 9.89
C PRO A 10 7.55 -32.16 9.41
N LYS A 11 8.51 -31.73 10.24
CA LYS A 11 9.39 -30.58 9.95
C LYS A 11 10.08 -30.78 8.59
N PRO A 12 10.01 -29.79 7.67
CA PRO A 12 10.58 -29.94 6.35
C PRO A 12 12.11 -29.79 6.37
N LYS A 13 12.74 -30.17 5.27
CA LYS A 13 14.14 -29.86 4.99
C LYS A 13 14.19 -28.91 3.80
N ASN A 14 14.71 -27.70 4.02
CA ASN A 14 14.94 -26.70 2.98
C ASN A 14 13.67 -26.22 2.25
N ALA A 15 12.56 -26.06 2.97
CA ALA A 15 11.29 -25.60 2.40
C ALA A 15 11.36 -24.16 1.89
N THR A 16 10.65 -23.86 0.80
CA THR A 16 10.38 -22.49 0.37
C THR A 16 9.60 -21.73 1.45
N ILE A 17 9.93 -20.44 1.61
CA ILE A 17 9.26 -19.56 2.55
C ILE A 17 8.42 -18.55 1.80
N MET A 18 7.19 -18.35 2.25
CA MET A 18 6.30 -17.28 1.80
C MET A 18 6.11 -16.28 2.94
N ILE A 19 6.46 -15.01 2.72
CA ILE A 19 6.36 -13.96 3.74
C ILE A 19 5.24 -13.00 3.37
N TRP A 20 4.19 -12.98 4.21
CA TRP A 20 3.03 -12.12 4.08
C TRP A 20 3.29 -10.73 4.66
N ILE A 21 2.98 -9.70 3.86
CA ILE A 21 2.90 -8.30 4.28
C ILE A 21 1.46 -7.85 4.08
N TYR A 22 0.76 -7.50 5.17
CA TYR A 22 -0.64 -7.09 5.10
C TYR A 22 -0.84 -5.70 4.50
N GLY A 23 -2.02 -5.47 3.93
CA GLY A 23 -2.51 -4.16 3.48
C GLY A 23 -3.24 -3.37 4.58
N GLY A 24 -3.96 -2.32 4.18
CA GLY A 24 -4.65 -1.40 5.10
C GLY A 24 -4.22 0.07 4.96
N GLY A 25 -3.84 0.47 3.75
CA GLY A 25 -3.50 1.87 3.41
C GLY A 25 -2.35 2.46 4.24
N PHE A 26 -1.46 1.62 4.76
CA PHE A 26 -0.41 2.01 5.73
C PHE A 26 -0.91 2.66 7.02
N GLN A 27 -2.24 2.74 7.26
CA GLN A 27 -2.84 3.30 8.48
C GLN A 27 -3.33 2.21 9.44
N THR A 28 -3.64 1.03 8.91
CA THR A 28 -4.26 -0.07 9.65
C THR A 28 -3.66 -1.41 9.24
N GLY A 29 -4.17 -2.48 9.83
CA GLY A 29 -3.79 -3.86 9.50
C GLY A 29 -3.06 -4.57 10.63
N THR A 30 -3.11 -5.90 10.60
CA THR A 30 -2.38 -6.78 11.51
C THR A 30 -2.20 -8.15 10.87
N SER A 31 -1.08 -8.80 11.15
CA SER A 31 -0.81 -10.17 10.69
C SER A 31 -1.70 -11.23 11.37
N SER A 32 -2.45 -10.86 12.41
CA SER A 32 -3.27 -11.78 13.20
C SER A 32 -4.71 -11.94 12.70
N LEU A 33 -5.10 -11.33 11.57
CA LEU A 33 -6.44 -11.51 11.02
C LEU A 33 -6.65 -12.96 10.57
N HIS A 34 -7.87 -13.48 10.76
CA HIS A 34 -8.20 -14.87 10.44
C HIS A 34 -7.94 -15.22 8.96
N VAL A 35 -8.18 -14.27 8.05
CA VAL A 35 -7.95 -14.43 6.61
C VAL A 35 -6.47 -14.61 6.25
N TYR A 36 -5.54 -14.29 7.17
CA TYR A 36 -4.09 -14.44 6.98
C TYR A 36 -3.51 -15.67 7.71
N ASP A 37 -4.36 -16.58 8.20
CA ASP A 37 -3.91 -17.80 8.87
C ASP A 37 -3.15 -18.74 7.91
N GLY A 38 -1.82 -18.72 8.02
CA GLY A 38 -0.90 -19.46 7.15
C GLY A 38 -0.96 -20.98 7.27
N LYS A 39 -1.78 -21.54 8.18
CA LYS A 39 -1.82 -22.99 8.43
C LYS A 39 -2.17 -23.82 7.20
N PHE A 40 -3.05 -23.31 6.32
CA PHE A 40 -3.51 -24.07 5.16
C PHE A 40 -2.43 -24.15 4.09
N LEU A 41 -1.80 -23.02 3.75
CA LEU A 41 -0.64 -22.99 2.85
C LEU A 41 0.50 -23.90 3.37
N ALA A 42 0.82 -23.81 4.66
CA ALA A 42 1.84 -24.67 5.25
C ALA A 42 1.43 -26.16 5.21
N ARG A 43 0.17 -26.48 5.46
CA ARG A 43 -0.32 -27.87 5.48
C ARG A 43 -0.39 -28.50 4.09
N VAL A 44 -0.89 -27.77 3.11
CA VAL A 44 -1.21 -28.28 1.77
C VAL A 44 0.01 -28.21 0.86
N GLU A 45 0.61 -27.02 0.72
CA GLU A 45 1.73 -26.77 -0.21
C GLU A 45 3.10 -27.08 0.41
N ARG A 46 3.15 -27.42 1.70
CA ARG A 46 4.37 -27.79 2.42
C ARG A 46 5.43 -26.67 2.45
N VAL A 47 4.98 -25.42 2.32
CA VAL A 47 5.81 -24.21 2.49
C VAL A 47 5.87 -23.78 3.95
N ILE A 48 6.85 -22.93 4.30
CA ILE A 48 6.80 -22.18 5.56
C ILE A 48 6.13 -20.84 5.28
N VAL A 49 5.16 -20.45 6.09
CA VAL A 49 4.52 -19.13 6.02
C VAL A 49 5.03 -18.28 7.17
N VAL A 50 5.42 -17.05 6.87
CA VAL A 50 5.81 -16.03 7.86
C VAL A 50 4.95 -14.80 7.64
N SER A 51 4.57 -14.10 8.71
CA SER A 51 3.87 -12.82 8.64
C SER A 51 4.39 -11.90 9.74
N MET A 52 4.50 -10.60 9.52
CA MET A 52 4.95 -9.66 10.55
C MET A 52 3.99 -8.51 10.79
N ASN A 53 4.04 -7.93 11.99
CA ASN A 53 3.47 -6.61 12.27
C ASN A 53 4.52 -5.54 12.06
N TYR A 54 4.16 -4.51 11.30
CA TYR A 54 4.94 -3.30 11.09
C TYR A 54 4.15 -2.07 11.57
N ARG A 55 4.83 -1.01 12.00
CA ARG A 55 4.15 0.22 12.44
C ARG A 55 3.42 0.89 11.28
N VAL A 56 2.26 1.46 11.57
CA VAL A 56 1.34 2.13 10.63
C VAL A 56 1.02 3.55 11.11
N GLY A 57 0.39 4.36 10.27
CA GLY A 57 0.05 5.75 10.57
C GLY A 57 1.29 6.63 10.78
N ALA A 58 1.13 7.72 11.52
CA ALA A 58 2.23 8.62 11.88
C ALA A 58 3.35 7.86 12.63
N LEU A 59 2.98 6.88 13.47
CA LEU A 59 3.95 6.08 14.23
C LEU A 59 4.88 5.22 13.35
N GLY A 60 4.46 4.92 12.12
CA GLY A 60 5.27 4.18 11.14
C GLY A 60 5.86 5.05 10.03
N PHE A 61 5.25 6.19 9.73
CA PHE A 61 5.51 6.91 8.48
C PHE A 61 5.61 8.44 8.61
N LEU A 62 5.57 8.99 9.83
CA LEU A 62 5.89 10.40 10.04
C LEU A 62 7.30 10.70 9.53
N ALA A 63 7.43 11.77 8.74
CA ALA A 63 8.66 12.06 8.02
C ALA A 63 9.03 13.54 8.03
N LEU A 64 10.27 13.80 8.42
CA LEU A 64 11.00 15.05 8.25
C LEU A 64 12.28 14.70 7.47
N PRO A 65 12.21 14.64 6.13
CA PRO A 65 13.33 14.18 5.29
C PRO A 65 14.64 14.90 5.64
N GLY A 66 15.69 14.12 5.92
CA GLY A 66 16.99 14.62 6.39
C GLY A 66 17.14 14.70 7.91
N ASN A 67 16.08 14.45 8.69
CA ASN A 67 16.11 14.41 10.15
C ASN A 67 16.09 12.95 10.65
N PRO A 68 17.15 12.46 11.32
CA PRO A 68 17.25 11.05 11.73
C PRO A 68 16.27 10.66 12.84
N GLU A 69 15.67 11.62 13.55
CA GLU A 69 14.69 11.34 14.60
C GLU A 69 13.29 11.01 14.04
N ALA A 70 13.02 11.42 12.79
CA ALA A 70 11.81 11.10 12.06
C ALA A 70 12.11 10.95 10.55
N PRO A 71 12.88 9.93 10.14
CA PRO A 71 13.40 9.83 8.78
C PRO A 71 12.33 9.48 7.74
N GLY A 72 11.13 9.09 8.18
CA GLY A 72 10.12 8.44 7.33
C GLY A 72 10.37 6.94 7.18
N ASN A 73 9.43 6.25 6.53
CA ASN A 73 9.54 4.82 6.15
C ASN A 73 9.83 3.83 7.29
N VAL A 74 9.63 4.20 8.55
CA VAL A 74 9.95 3.35 9.71
C VAL A 74 9.17 2.04 9.69
N GLY A 75 7.93 2.05 9.19
CA GLY A 75 7.14 0.84 8.94
C GLY A 75 7.75 -0.10 7.87
N LEU A 76 8.39 0.45 6.82
CA LEU A 76 9.13 -0.36 5.83
C LEU A 76 10.44 -0.91 6.40
N PHE A 77 11.09 -0.17 7.29
CA PHE A 77 12.26 -0.67 8.01
C PHE A 77 11.89 -1.78 9.00
N ASP A 78 10.72 -1.72 9.64
CA ASP A 78 10.20 -2.82 10.46
C ASP A 78 10.01 -4.10 9.60
N GLN A 79 9.44 -3.94 8.40
CA GLN A 79 9.32 -5.04 7.43
C GLN A 79 10.69 -5.59 7.05
N GLN A 80 11.64 -4.71 6.66
CA GLN A 80 13.00 -5.09 6.28
C GLN A 80 13.73 -5.85 7.40
N LEU A 81 13.58 -5.42 8.65
CA LEU A 81 14.16 -6.09 9.81
C LEU A 81 13.56 -7.49 10.01
N ALA A 82 12.25 -7.66 9.79
CA ALA A 82 11.63 -8.99 9.79
C ALA A 82 12.18 -9.89 8.66
N LEU A 83 12.45 -9.33 7.48
CA LEU A 83 13.11 -10.07 6.38
C LEU A 83 14.53 -10.50 6.77
N GLN A 84 15.30 -9.63 7.42
CA GLN A 84 16.63 -9.95 7.95
C GLN A 84 16.57 -11.04 9.03
N TRP A 85 15.54 -11.00 9.89
CA TRP A 85 15.29 -12.06 10.87
C TRP A 85 15.06 -13.40 10.18
N VAL A 86 14.25 -13.44 9.11
CA VAL A 86 14.01 -14.68 8.33
C VAL A 86 15.32 -15.19 7.74
N GLN A 87 16.10 -14.32 7.09
CA GLN A 87 17.40 -14.71 6.51
C GLN A 87 18.33 -15.37 7.54
N THR A 88 18.34 -14.86 8.77
CA THR A 88 19.25 -15.33 9.82
C THR A 88 18.74 -16.58 10.55
N ASN A 89 17.42 -16.74 10.70
CA ASN A 89 16.84 -17.71 11.63
C ASN A 89 16.04 -18.84 10.98
N ILE A 90 15.52 -18.67 9.75
CA ILE A 90 14.48 -19.57 9.22
C ILE A 90 14.99 -20.98 8.91
N ALA A 91 16.31 -21.15 8.74
CA ALA A 91 16.95 -22.45 8.62
C ALA A 91 16.69 -23.34 9.86
N ALA A 92 16.64 -22.74 11.06
CA ALA A 92 16.31 -23.46 12.29
C ALA A 92 14.88 -24.02 12.28
N PHE A 93 13.98 -23.45 11.46
CA PHE A 93 12.60 -23.90 11.28
C PHE A 93 12.44 -24.89 10.12
N GLY A 94 13.52 -25.20 9.39
CA GLY A 94 13.52 -26.09 8.22
C GLY A 94 13.31 -25.37 6.88
N GLY A 95 13.36 -24.04 6.87
CA GLY A 95 13.24 -23.22 5.66
C GLY A 95 14.57 -23.00 4.94
N ASN A 96 14.50 -22.70 3.64
CA ASN A 96 15.62 -22.30 2.81
C ASN A 96 15.71 -20.76 2.68
N PRO A 97 16.67 -20.07 3.34
CA PRO A 97 16.79 -18.61 3.22
C PRO A 97 17.09 -18.11 1.79
N ALA A 98 17.58 -18.97 0.90
CA ALA A 98 17.78 -18.65 -0.52
C ALA A 98 16.50 -18.77 -1.38
N SER A 99 15.39 -19.27 -0.82
CA SER A 99 14.10 -19.43 -1.50
C SER A 99 12.97 -18.77 -0.72
N VAL A 100 12.96 -17.43 -0.71
CA VAL A 100 11.98 -16.61 -0.03
C VAL A 100 11.12 -15.86 -1.05
N THR A 101 9.80 -15.95 -0.94
CA THR A 101 8.86 -15.21 -1.78
C THR A 101 8.09 -14.23 -0.90
N LEU A 102 8.17 -12.94 -1.21
CA LEU A 102 7.31 -11.94 -0.56
C LEU A 102 5.95 -11.95 -1.26
N PHE A 103 4.88 -11.82 -0.49
CA PHE A 103 3.54 -11.62 -1.03
C PHE A 103 2.73 -10.71 -0.12
N GLY A 104 1.88 -9.89 -0.71
CA GLY A 104 1.07 -8.91 0.01
C GLY A 104 -0.08 -8.42 -0.83
N GLU A 105 -1.04 -7.78 -0.17
CA GLU A 105 -2.23 -7.21 -0.78
C GLU A 105 -2.35 -5.71 -0.49
N SER A 106 -2.87 -4.93 -1.44
CA SER A 106 -3.05 -3.47 -1.30
C SER A 106 -1.74 -2.78 -0.86
N ALA A 107 -1.74 -2.06 0.27
CA ALA A 107 -0.53 -1.45 0.82
C ALA A 107 0.60 -2.45 1.11
N GLY A 108 0.26 -3.72 1.38
CA GLY A 108 1.21 -4.81 1.48
C GLY A 108 1.84 -5.16 0.14
N ALA A 109 1.06 -5.17 -0.95
CA ALA A 109 1.58 -5.35 -2.31
C ALA A 109 2.46 -4.16 -2.74
N ALA A 110 2.05 -2.93 -2.40
CA ALA A 110 2.88 -1.75 -2.57
C ALA A 110 4.21 -1.88 -1.80
N SER A 111 4.17 -2.32 -0.54
CA SER A 111 5.36 -2.65 0.26
C SER A 111 6.26 -3.69 -0.41
N VAL A 112 5.70 -4.78 -0.93
CA VAL A 112 6.45 -5.79 -1.70
C VAL A 112 7.14 -5.16 -2.90
N GLY A 113 6.44 -4.30 -3.63
CA GLY A 113 6.98 -3.49 -4.70
C GLY A 113 8.13 -2.58 -4.25
N LEU A 114 7.97 -1.87 -3.14
CA LEU A 114 8.99 -0.99 -2.59
C LEU A 114 10.24 -1.77 -2.14
N HIS A 115 10.09 -3.01 -1.65
CA HIS A 115 11.24 -3.89 -1.38
C HIS A 115 11.96 -4.36 -2.66
N LEU A 116 11.29 -4.44 -3.82
CA LEU A 116 11.94 -4.66 -5.12
C LEU A 116 12.76 -3.43 -5.57
N LEU A 117 12.37 -2.23 -5.15
CA LEU A 117 13.05 -0.97 -5.49
C LEU A 117 14.18 -0.62 -4.50
N SER A 118 14.08 -1.07 -3.25
CA SER A 118 15.04 -0.75 -2.20
C SER A 118 16.31 -1.62 -2.28
N PRO A 119 17.50 -1.06 -2.55
CA PRO A 119 18.74 -1.83 -2.69
C PRO A 119 19.09 -2.66 -1.46
N LYS A 120 18.80 -2.14 -0.26
CA LYS A 120 19.04 -2.81 1.03
C LYS A 120 18.15 -4.04 1.22
N SER A 121 17.04 -4.14 0.49
CA SER A 121 16.11 -5.27 0.54
C SER A 121 16.43 -6.36 -0.48
N HIS A 122 17.18 -6.04 -1.55
CA HIS A 122 17.47 -6.97 -2.66
C HIS A 122 17.99 -8.36 -2.25
N PRO A 123 18.92 -8.51 -1.28
CA PRO A 123 19.42 -9.83 -0.90
C PRO A 123 18.48 -10.61 0.03
N LEU A 124 17.42 -9.99 0.55
CA LEU A 124 16.60 -10.55 1.63
C LEU A 124 15.48 -11.48 1.13
N PHE A 125 15.23 -11.51 -0.18
CA PHE A 125 14.20 -12.35 -0.78
C PHE A 125 14.55 -12.74 -2.22
N THR A 126 13.81 -13.72 -2.75
CA THR A 126 14.02 -14.29 -4.08
C THR A 126 13.00 -13.77 -5.08
N ARG A 127 11.69 -13.89 -4.78
CA ARG A 127 10.56 -13.59 -5.70
C ARG A 127 9.49 -12.73 -5.02
N ALA A 128 8.58 -12.17 -5.80
CA ALA A 128 7.53 -11.29 -5.29
C ALA A 128 6.15 -11.58 -5.90
N ILE A 129 5.10 -11.42 -5.10
CA ILE A 129 3.70 -11.50 -5.50
C ILE A 129 2.99 -10.22 -5.03
N LEU A 130 2.30 -9.54 -5.95
CA LEU A 130 1.63 -8.27 -5.71
C LEU A 130 0.14 -8.42 -6.02
N GLN A 131 -0.70 -8.42 -5.00
CA GLN A 131 -2.14 -8.58 -5.12
C GLN A 131 -2.83 -7.22 -4.93
N SER A 132 -3.54 -6.72 -5.94
CA SER A 132 -4.35 -5.50 -5.83
C SER A 132 -3.56 -4.28 -5.32
N GLY A 133 -2.31 -4.12 -5.77
CA GLY A 133 -1.49 -2.97 -5.40
C GLY A 133 -0.09 -3.01 -6.00
N SER A 134 0.52 -1.84 -6.17
CA SER A 134 1.87 -1.69 -6.70
C SER A 134 2.51 -0.42 -6.14
N PRO A 135 3.85 -0.27 -6.20
CA PRO A 135 4.51 0.96 -5.72
C PRO A 135 4.26 2.14 -6.67
N SER A 136 3.66 1.92 -7.84
CA SER A 136 3.28 2.96 -8.82
C SER A 136 1.87 3.52 -8.60
N ALA A 137 1.12 2.99 -7.62
CA ALA A 137 -0.20 3.51 -7.31
C ALA A 137 -0.09 4.92 -6.70
N SER A 138 -1.02 5.80 -7.06
CA SER A 138 -1.03 7.22 -6.65
C SER A 138 -1.05 7.43 -5.13
N TRP A 139 -1.57 6.46 -4.39
CA TRP A 139 -1.64 6.45 -2.93
C TRP A 139 -0.43 5.80 -2.24
N ALA A 140 0.46 5.13 -2.99
CA ALA A 140 1.50 4.26 -2.43
C ALA A 140 2.72 5.03 -1.89
N VAL A 141 3.12 6.13 -2.55
CA VAL A 141 4.28 6.95 -2.15
C VAL A 141 3.93 8.42 -2.25
N MET A 142 4.18 9.17 -1.17
CA MET A 142 4.02 10.63 -1.16
C MET A 142 5.33 11.37 -1.39
N SER A 143 5.22 12.61 -1.85
CA SER A 143 6.39 13.47 -1.99
C SER A 143 6.99 13.86 -0.63
N PRO A 144 8.31 14.04 -0.53
CA PRO A 144 8.97 14.53 0.70
C PRO A 144 8.41 15.86 1.21
N TYR A 145 7.98 16.73 0.30
CA TYR A 145 7.35 18.01 0.62
C TYR A 145 6.02 17.83 1.35
N GLU A 146 5.15 16.99 0.80
CA GLU A 146 3.83 16.72 1.38
C GLU A 146 3.95 15.97 2.72
N ALA A 147 4.87 15.01 2.81
CA ALA A 147 5.15 14.28 4.05
C ALA A 147 5.57 15.24 5.20
N ARG A 148 6.45 16.20 4.89
CA ARG A 148 6.85 17.26 5.83
C ARG A 148 5.66 18.14 6.21
N ASN A 149 4.86 18.58 5.24
CA ASN A 149 3.71 19.44 5.48
C ASN A 149 2.67 18.79 6.42
N ARG A 150 2.35 17.51 6.20
CA ARG A 150 1.45 16.74 7.08
C ARG A 150 2.02 16.56 8.48
N THR A 151 3.32 16.30 8.60
CA THR A 151 4.01 16.21 9.89
C THR A 151 3.93 17.52 10.67
N LEU A 152 4.19 18.65 10.02
CA LEU A 152 4.08 19.98 10.64
C LEU A 152 2.64 20.29 11.06
N THR A 153 1.66 19.88 10.25
CA THR A 153 0.24 20.06 10.56
C THR A 153 -0.18 19.23 11.76
N LEU A 154 0.23 17.96 11.84
CA LEU A 154 0.00 17.11 13.02
C LEU A 154 0.64 17.71 14.28
N ALA A 155 1.86 18.23 14.17
CA ALA A 155 2.53 18.92 15.27
C ALA A 155 1.75 20.16 15.74
N LYS A 156 1.17 20.93 14.81
CA LYS A 156 0.29 22.05 15.17
C LYS A 156 -0.97 21.59 15.90
N LEU A 157 -1.65 20.56 15.40
CA LEU A 157 -2.90 20.02 15.96
C LEU A 157 -2.73 19.46 17.37
N THR A 158 -1.57 18.86 17.65
CA THR A 158 -1.22 18.30 18.96
C THR A 158 -0.54 19.31 19.89
N GLY A 159 -0.40 20.58 19.50
CA GLY A 159 0.29 21.59 20.31
C GLY A 159 1.80 21.39 20.44
N CYS A 160 2.40 20.65 19.52
CA CYS A 160 3.84 20.35 19.43
C CYS A 160 4.59 21.17 18.37
N SER A 161 3.99 22.25 17.86
CA SER A 161 4.70 23.18 16.97
C SER A 161 5.90 23.82 17.68
N LYS A 162 7.11 23.62 17.15
CA LYS A 162 8.38 24.17 17.64
C LYS A 162 9.22 24.64 16.46
N ASP A 163 10.13 25.59 16.69
CA ASP A 163 11.08 26.07 15.66
C ASP A 163 12.14 25.01 15.34
N ASN A 164 12.54 24.23 16.35
CA ASN A 164 13.48 23.12 16.19
C ASN A 164 12.73 21.80 15.96
N GLU A 165 12.98 21.14 14.84
CA GLU A 165 12.34 19.87 14.48
C GLU A 165 12.59 18.76 15.49
N THR A 166 13.79 18.64 16.06
CA THR A 166 14.09 17.63 17.07
C THR A 166 13.29 17.86 18.36
N GLU A 167 13.02 19.11 18.72
CA GLU A 167 12.16 19.43 19.88
C GLU A 167 10.69 19.15 19.59
N MET A 168 10.23 19.42 18.37
CA MET A 168 8.89 19.04 17.90
C MET A 168 8.70 17.52 17.97
N ILE A 169 9.65 16.73 17.49
CA ILE A 169 9.58 15.26 17.55
C ILE A 169 9.57 14.78 19.01
N LYS A 170 10.43 15.33 19.88
CA LYS A 170 10.41 15.01 21.32
C LYS A 170 9.07 15.35 21.98
N CYS A 171 8.44 16.45 21.59
CA CYS A 171 7.09 16.78 22.05
C CYS A 171 6.08 15.72 21.60
N LEU A 172 6.09 15.32 20.32
CA LEU A 172 5.21 14.29 19.78
C LEU A 172 5.44 12.93 20.46
N GLN A 173 6.68 12.56 20.75
CA GLN A 173 7.02 11.32 21.48
C GLN A 173 6.46 11.27 22.90
N ASN A 174 6.18 12.43 23.51
CA ASN A 174 5.56 12.53 24.83
C ASN A 174 4.03 12.54 24.79
N LYS A 175 3.41 12.53 23.60
CA LYS A 175 1.96 12.45 23.46
C LYS A 175 1.46 11.04 23.69
N ASP A 176 0.24 10.95 24.20
CA ASP A 176 -0.46 9.67 24.21
C ASP A 176 -0.70 9.23 22.75
N PRO A 177 -0.47 7.95 22.39
CA PRO A 177 -0.70 7.47 21.04
C PRO A 177 -2.11 7.76 20.52
N GLN A 178 -3.14 7.73 21.37
CA GLN A 178 -4.51 8.05 20.96
C GLN A 178 -4.65 9.52 20.57
N GLU A 179 -3.93 10.44 21.21
CA GLU A 179 -3.95 11.85 20.83
C GLU A 179 -3.38 12.05 19.43
N ILE A 180 -2.33 11.32 19.06
CA ILE A 180 -1.78 11.33 17.70
C ILE A 180 -2.83 10.80 16.71
N LEU A 181 -3.36 9.60 16.97
CA LEU A 181 -4.31 8.92 16.07
C LEU A 181 -5.57 9.75 15.82
N LEU A 182 -6.11 10.39 16.87
CA LEU A 182 -7.30 11.26 16.74
C LEU A 182 -7.06 12.49 15.87
N ASN A 183 -5.80 12.92 15.69
CA ASN A 183 -5.45 14.09 14.90
C ASN A 183 -4.94 13.77 13.48
N GLU A 184 -4.68 12.49 13.14
CA GLU A 184 -4.14 12.12 11.83
C GLU A 184 -5.06 12.53 10.68
N VAL A 185 -6.38 12.27 10.79
CA VAL A 185 -7.34 12.57 9.71
C VAL A 185 -7.38 14.05 9.33
N PHE A 186 -7.09 14.95 10.27
CA PHE A 186 -7.18 16.40 10.05
C PHE A 186 -5.94 17.02 9.42
N VAL A 187 -4.91 16.24 9.09
CA VAL A 187 -3.76 16.77 8.32
C VAL A 187 -4.09 16.94 6.83
N LEU A 188 -5.16 16.30 6.36
CA LEU A 188 -5.68 16.47 5.01
C LEU A 188 -6.70 17.63 5.00
N PRO A 189 -6.65 18.54 4.01
CA PRO A 189 -7.58 19.67 3.93
C PRO A 189 -8.91 19.32 3.25
N TYR A 190 -9.11 18.07 2.83
CA TYR A 190 -10.29 17.61 2.08
C TYR A 190 -10.64 16.17 2.43
N ASP A 191 -11.92 15.83 2.24
CA ASP A 191 -12.42 14.46 2.30
C ASP A 191 -12.13 13.74 0.97
N THR A 192 -11.80 12.45 1.05
CA THR A 192 -11.54 11.62 -0.12
C THR A 192 -11.75 10.15 0.20
N LEU A 193 -12.11 9.36 -0.81
CA LEU A 193 -12.50 7.95 -0.64
C LEU A 193 -11.32 7.04 -0.32
N LEU A 194 -10.13 7.37 -0.85
CA LEU A 194 -8.93 6.57 -0.66
C LEU A 194 -7.76 7.52 -0.40
N SER A 195 -7.39 7.65 0.87
CA SER A 195 -6.23 8.43 1.27
C SER A 195 -5.33 7.72 2.25
N VAL A 196 -4.04 7.79 1.94
CA VAL A 196 -2.95 7.40 2.82
C VAL A 196 -2.45 8.68 3.48
N ILE A 197 -2.78 8.86 4.77
CA ILE A 197 -2.45 10.06 5.54
C ILE A 197 -0.94 10.12 5.80
N PHE A 198 -0.40 9.05 6.39
CA PHE A 198 1.04 8.87 6.60
C PHE A 198 1.46 7.56 5.93
N GLY A 199 2.33 7.65 4.93
CA GLY A 199 2.77 6.50 4.15
C GLY A 199 4.20 6.64 3.66
N PRO A 200 4.66 5.73 2.81
CA PRO A 200 6.00 5.77 2.25
C PRO A 200 6.34 7.12 1.59
N THR A 201 7.58 7.57 1.73
CA THR A 201 8.13 8.77 1.10
C THR A 201 9.54 8.50 0.57
N VAL A 202 10.05 9.33 -0.33
CA VAL A 202 11.47 9.31 -0.72
C VAL A 202 12.30 9.88 0.43
N ASP A 203 12.98 9.00 1.17
CA ASP A 203 13.81 9.33 2.33
C ASP A 203 15.30 9.44 1.99
N GLY A 204 15.70 9.00 0.80
CA GLY A 204 17.10 8.93 0.39
C GLY A 204 17.86 7.75 1.01
N ASP A 205 17.17 6.86 1.74
CA ASP A 205 17.74 5.69 2.39
C ASP A 205 17.04 4.39 1.96
N PHE A 206 15.81 4.16 2.41
CA PHE A 206 15.03 3.02 1.95
C PHE A 206 14.69 3.16 0.46
N LEU A 207 14.25 4.36 0.07
CA LEU A 207 13.84 4.73 -1.27
C LEU A 207 14.63 5.96 -1.74
N THR A 208 15.44 5.77 -2.79
CA THR A 208 16.41 6.79 -3.23
C THR A 208 15.84 7.81 -4.22
N ASP A 209 14.72 7.49 -4.87
CA ASP A 209 14.03 8.34 -5.84
C ASP A 209 12.56 7.90 -5.94
N MET A 210 11.72 8.63 -6.67
CA MET A 210 10.33 8.22 -6.87
C MET A 210 10.23 6.86 -7.58
N PRO A 211 9.26 5.99 -7.22
CA PRO A 211 9.13 4.66 -7.80
C PRO A 211 9.11 4.63 -9.33
N GLU A 212 8.40 5.59 -9.95
CA GLU A 212 8.28 5.70 -11.39
C GLU A 212 9.65 5.94 -12.05
N ILE A 213 10.48 6.76 -11.42
CA ILE A 213 11.84 7.07 -11.91
C ILE A 213 12.76 5.86 -11.77
N LEU A 214 12.69 5.14 -10.65
CA LEU A 214 13.47 3.92 -10.42
C LEU A 214 13.08 2.83 -11.43
N LEU A 215 11.79 2.66 -11.70
CA LEU A 215 11.28 1.72 -12.70
C LEU A 215 11.73 2.09 -14.11
N GLN A 216 11.60 3.36 -14.52
CA GLN A 216 12.04 3.84 -15.84
C GLN A 216 13.54 3.65 -16.06
N ARG A 217 14.36 3.83 -15.01
CA ARG A 217 15.82 3.61 -15.06
C ARG A 217 16.21 2.13 -14.91
N GLY A 218 15.24 1.25 -14.70
CA GLY A 218 15.45 -0.17 -14.46
C GLY A 218 16.19 -0.50 -13.16
N GLN A 219 16.16 0.42 -12.18
CA GLN A 219 16.82 0.32 -10.88
C GLN A 219 15.93 -0.43 -9.88
N PHE A 220 15.88 -1.74 -10.05
CA PHE A 220 15.13 -2.65 -9.18
C PHE A 220 15.73 -4.05 -9.22
N LYS A 221 15.39 -4.89 -8.24
CA LYS A 221 15.75 -6.31 -8.21
C LYS A 221 15.16 -7.05 -9.41
N LYS A 222 16.02 -7.55 -10.31
CA LYS A 222 15.61 -8.43 -11.41
C LYS A 222 15.25 -9.82 -10.86
N THR A 223 13.96 -10.17 -10.94
CA THR A 223 13.43 -11.47 -10.50
C THR A 223 12.06 -11.72 -11.12
N GLN A 224 11.48 -12.91 -10.89
CA GLN A 224 10.10 -13.20 -11.30
C GLN A 224 9.10 -12.52 -10.36
N ILE A 225 8.05 -11.95 -10.96
CA ILE A 225 6.91 -11.40 -10.23
C ILE A 225 5.60 -12.04 -10.69
N LEU A 226 4.66 -12.18 -9.75
CA LEU A 226 3.27 -12.51 -10.02
C LEU A 226 2.42 -11.33 -9.55
N VAL A 227 1.63 -10.75 -10.44
CA VAL A 227 0.83 -9.55 -10.17
C VAL A 227 -0.62 -9.87 -10.51
N GLY A 228 -1.58 -9.24 -9.85
CA GLY A 228 -2.94 -9.29 -10.32
C GLY A 228 -3.88 -8.44 -9.50
N VAL A 229 -5.12 -8.37 -9.97
CA VAL A 229 -6.17 -7.51 -9.45
C VAL A 229 -7.49 -8.24 -9.51
N ASN A 230 -8.46 -7.74 -8.76
CA ASN A 230 -9.83 -8.25 -8.77
C ASN A 230 -10.68 -7.52 -9.81
N LYS A 231 -11.85 -8.09 -10.10
CA LYS A 231 -12.82 -7.49 -11.02
C LYS A 231 -13.32 -6.11 -10.59
N ASP A 232 -13.82 -6.00 -9.35
CA ASP A 232 -14.58 -4.84 -8.86
C ASP A 232 -13.83 -4.14 -7.69
N GLU A 233 -12.59 -3.68 -7.96
CA GLU A 233 -11.68 -3.13 -6.94
C GLU A 233 -12.20 -1.84 -6.26
N GLY A 234 -12.97 -1.02 -6.98
CA GLY A 234 -13.39 0.29 -6.51
C GLY A 234 -14.54 0.23 -5.52
N THR A 235 -15.45 -0.74 -5.66
CA THR A 235 -16.72 -0.85 -4.92
C THR A 235 -16.55 -0.70 -3.40
N ALA A 236 -15.49 -1.31 -2.84
CA ALA A 236 -15.23 -1.33 -1.41
C ALA A 236 -15.06 0.08 -0.83
N PHE A 237 -14.51 1.02 -1.61
CA PHE A 237 -14.21 2.38 -1.15
C PHE A 237 -15.42 3.33 -1.27
N LEU A 238 -16.35 3.06 -2.19
CA LEU A 238 -17.48 3.94 -2.48
C LEU A 238 -18.41 4.11 -1.27
N VAL A 239 -18.63 3.04 -0.51
CA VAL A 239 -19.51 3.06 0.68
C VAL A 239 -18.95 3.85 1.87
N TYR A 240 -17.70 4.33 1.80
CA TYR A 240 -17.06 5.14 2.84
C TYR A 240 -17.23 6.65 2.67
N GLY A 241 -17.99 7.09 1.67
CA GLY A 241 -18.34 8.51 1.56
C GLY A 241 -19.01 8.94 0.26
N ALA A 242 -18.93 8.14 -0.81
CA ALA A 242 -19.46 8.53 -2.11
C ALA A 242 -21.00 8.73 -2.02
N PRO A 243 -21.55 9.85 -2.50
CA PRO A 243 -22.97 10.15 -2.35
C PRO A 243 -23.86 9.09 -3.02
N GLY A 244 -24.82 8.56 -2.26
CA GLY A 244 -25.79 7.56 -2.74
C GLY A 244 -25.35 6.11 -2.60
N PHE A 245 -24.09 5.84 -2.22
CA PHE A 245 -23.61 4.49 -1.97
C PHE A 245 -23.96 4.02 -0.56
N SER A 246 -24.45 2.79 -0.46
CA SER A 246 -24.67 2.10 0.81
C SER A 246 -24.60 0.60 0.59
N LYS A 247 -24.01 -0.10 1.56
CA LYS A 247 -24.04 -1.57 1.62
C LYS A 247 -25.44 -2.16 1.83
N ASP A 248 -26.41 -1.34 2.26
CA ASP A 248 -27.76 -1.77 2.64
C ASP A 248 -28.82 -1.50 1.55
N ASN A 249 -28.39 -1.03 0.37
CA ASN A 249 -29.26 -0.84 -0.80
C ASN A 249 -28.51 -1.20 -2.10
N ASN A 250 -29.16 -1.00 -3.25
CA ASN A 250 -28.59 -1.30 -4.56
C ASN A 250 -27.63 -0.20 -5.11
N SER A 251 -27.45 0.89 -4.36
CA SER A 251 -26.58 2.03 -4.69
C SER A 251 -26.77 2.60 -6.10
N ILE A 252 -28.02 2.66 -6.57
CA ILE A 252 -28.33 3.32 -7.85
C ILE A 252 -28.16 4.83 -7.67
N ILE A 253 -27.23 5.41 -8.43
CA ILE A 253 -26.89 6.83 -8.36
C ILE A 253 -27.26 7.55 -9.66
N ASN A 254 -27.56 8.84 -9.55
CA ASN A 254 -27.75 9.71 -10.71
C ASN A 254 -26.45 10.41 -11.13
N ARG A 255 -26.47 11.09 -12.28
CA ARG A 255 -25.32 11.84 -12.82
C ARG A 255 -24.72 12.86 -11.84
N SER A 256 -25.56 13.55 -11.07
CA SER A 256 -25.09 14.54 -10.09
C SER A 256 -24.32 13.86 -8.96
N GLN A 257 -24.81 12.75 -8.44
CA GLN A 257 -24.11 11.95 -7.43
C GLN A 257 -22.80 11.38 -7.97
N PHE A 258 -22.77 10.93 -9.23
CA PHE A 258 -21.54 10.52 -9.90
C PHE A 258 -20.49 11.65 -9.96
N GLN A 259 -20.89 12.85 -10.38
CA GLN A 259 -19.99 14.01 -10.44
C GLN A 259 -19.48 14.44 -9.05
N GLU A 260 -20.32 14.37 -8.01
CA GLU A 260 -19.86 14.58 -6.63
C GLU A 260 -18.90 13.47 -6.17
N GLY A 261 -19.15 12.21 -6.55
CA GLY A 261 -18.22 11.11 -6.35
C GLY A 261 -16.85 11.39 -6.98
N LEU A 262 -16.82 11.88 -8.23
CA LEU A 262 -15.58 12.28 -8.89
C LEU A 262 -14.83 13.40 -8.16
N LYS A 263 -15.53 14.34 -7.50
CA LYS A 263 -14.89 15.36 -6.67
C LYS A 263 -14.22 14.76 -5.44
N MET A 264 -14.79 13.71 -4.84
CA MET A 264 -14.18 13.00 -3.71
C MET A 264 -13.00 12.12 -4.13
N CYS A 265 -13.07 11.50 -5.31
CA CYS A 265 -11.93 10.76 -5.88
C CYS A 265 -10.77 11.70 -6.25
N PHE A 266 -11.11 12.89 -6.76
CA PHE A 266 -10.15 13.81 -7.38
C PHE A 266 -10.30 15.26 -6.87
N PRO A 267 -10.08 15.52 -5.56
CA PRO A 267 -10.34 16.83 -4.95
C PRO A 267 -9.41 17.93 -5.50
N GLY A 268 -8.17 17.57 -5.85
CA GLY A 268 -7.18 18.50 -6.40
C GLY A 268 -7.18 18.65 -7.94
N VAL A 269 -8.06 17.94 -8.65
CA VAL A 269 -8.11 17.96 -10.13
C VAL A 269 -8.99 19.11 -10.62
N SER A 270 -8.70 19.66 -11.80
CA SER A 270 -9.52 20.72 -12.42
C SER A 270 -10.88 20.20 -12.89
N ASP A 271 -11.84 21.10 -13.10
CA ASP A 271 -13.15 20.74 -13.65
C ASP A 271 -13.02 20.07 -15.02
N PHE A 272 -12.13 20.57 -15.88
CA PHE A 272 -11.82 19.94 -17.16
C PHE A 272 -11.32 18.50 -16.99
N GLY A 273 -10.43 18.26 -16.01
CA GLY A 273 -9.95 16.91 -15.73
C GLY A 273 -11.08 15.97 -15.29
N ARG A 274 -11.96 16.42 -14.39
CA ARG A 274 -13.12 15.62 -13.95
C ARG A 274 -14.11 15.36 -15.09
N GLU A 275 -14.37 16.34 -15.95
CA GLU A 275 -15.22 16.15 -17.12
C GLU A 275 -14.59 15.18 -18.13
N SER A 276 -13.26 15.13 -18.26
CA SER A 276 -12.60 14.12 -19.09
C SER A 276 -12.79 12.69 -18.57
N VAL A 277 -12.77 12.51 -17.24
CA VAL A 277 -13.07 11.21 -16.62
C VAL A 277 -14.53 10.85 -16.85
N LEU A 278 -15.46 11.78 -16.62
CA LEU A 278 -16.88 11.56 -16.89
C LEU A 278 -17.10 11.17 -18.35
N PHE A 279 -16.50 11.87 -19.30
CA PHE A 279 -16.63 11.57 -20.72
C PHE A 279 -16.13 10.15 -21.05
N HIS A 280 -14.97 9.75 -20.50
CA HIS A 280 -14.37 8.45 -20.78
C HIS A 280 -15.20 7.28 -20.22
N TYR A 281 -15.75 7.44 -19.02
CA TYR A 281 -16.47 6.38 -18.30
C TYR A 281 -17.99 6.50 -18.39
N ALA A 282 -18.55 7.44 -19.15
CA ALA A 282 -20.01 7.60 -19.26
C ALA A 282 -20.51 7.75 -20.70
N ASP A 283 -19.77 7.23 -21.68
CA ASP A 283 -20.18 7.15 -23.08
C ASP A 283 -20.84 5.78 -23.37
N TRP A 284 -22.12 5.67 -23.02
CA TRP A 284 -22.85 4.40 -23.07
C TRP A 284 -23.57 4.18 -24.41
N LEU A 285 -23.51 2.95 -24.92
CA LEU A 285 -24.37 2.52 -26.02
C LEU A 285 -25.84 2.34 -25.60
N ASP A 286 -26.07 1.97 -24.33
CA ASP A 286 -27.40 1.89 -23.70
C ASP A 286 -27.47 2.85 -22.50
N ASP A 287 -27.97 4.05 -22.76
CA ASP A 287 -28.08 5.13 -21.78
C ASP A 287 -29.27 4.96 -20.80
N GLN A 288 -30.01 3.84 -20.88
CA GLN A 288 -31.20 3.63 -20.03
C GLN A 288 -30.97 2.71 -18.83
N ARG A 289 -29.79 2.09 -18.70
CA ARG A 289 -29.48 1.23 -17.56
C ARG A 289 -29.27 2.05 -16.28
N PRO A 290 -30.07 1.81 -15.22
CA PRO A 290 -29.94 2.59 -13.99
C PRO A 290 -28.62 2.34 -13.25
N GLU A 291 -27.94 1.23 -13.51
CA GLU A 291 -26.68 0.89 -12.85
C GLU A 291 -25.46 1.61 -13.44
N ASN A 292 -25.59 2.21 -14.63
CA ASN A 292 -24.45 2.71 -15.42
C ASN A 292 -23.50 3.60 -14.61
N TYR A 293 -24.02 4.61 -13.91
CA TYR A 293 -23.17 5.51 -13.12
C TYR A 293 -22.56 4.84 -11.89
N ARG A 294 -23.25 3.87 -11.29
CA ARG A 294 -22.72 3.13 -10.13
C ARG A 294 -21.53 2.27 -10.55
N GLU A 295 -21.71 1.49 -11.62
CA GLU A 295 -20.68 0.62 -12.21
C GLU A 295 -19.50 1.45 -12.70
N ALA A 296 -19.76 2.58 -13.38
CA ALA A 296 -18.71 3.48 -13.81
C ALA A 296 -17.86 4.04 -12.67
N LEU A 297 -18.46 4.36 -11.52
CA LEU A 297 -17.69 4.94 -10.41
C LEU A 297 -16.84 3.89 -9.71
N ASP A 298 -17.29 2.63 -9.69
CA ASP A 298 -16.46 1.49 -9.31
C ASP A 298 -15.25 1.38 -10.23
N ASP A 299 -15.48 1.32 -11.54
CA ASP A 299 -14.41 1.22 -12.54
C ASP A 299 -13.43 2.39 -12.43
N VAL A 300 -13.91 3.64 -12.31
CA VAL A 300 -13.05 4.82 -12.12
C VAL A 300 -12.13 4.68 -10.91
N VAL A 301 -12.66 4.22 -9.77
CA VAL A 301 -11.88 4.08 -8.54
C VAL A 301 -10.93 2.89 -8.63
N GLY A 302 -11.39 1.75 -9.14
CA GLY A 302 -10.60 0.54 -9.29
C GLY A 302 -9.45 0.72 -10.30
N ASP A 303 -9.75 1.28 -11.46
CA ASP A 303 -8.79 1.51 -12.54
C ASP A 303 -7.69 2.47 -12.12
N TYR A 304 -8.07 3.64 -11.60
CA TYR A 304 -7.10 4.66 -11.22
C TYR A 304 -6.20 4.22 -10.06
N ASN A 305 -6.75 3.58 -9.04
CA ASN A 305 -6.01 3.31 -7.81
C ASN A 305 -5.29 1.95 -7.81
N ILE A 306 -5.79 0.95 -8.54
CA ILE A 306 -5.37 -0.45 -8.41
C ILE A 306 -4.99 -1.06 -9.75
N ILE A 307 -5.92 -1.13 -10.71
CA ILE A 307 -5.76 -1.92 -11.94
C ILE A 307 -4.70 -1.33 -12.87
N CYS A 308 -4.82 -0.06 -13.24
CA CYS A 308 -3.87 0.57 -14.14
C CYS A 308 -2.45 0.63 -13.54
N PRO A 309 -2.24 1.04 -12.27
CA PRO A 309 -0.92 1.00 -11.65
C PRO A 309 -0.30 -0.40 -11.54
N ALA A 310 -1.12 -1.45 -11.38
CA ALA A 310 -0.64 -2.83 -11.37
C ALA A 310 -0.16 -3.27 -12.77
N LEU A 311 -0.93 -2.93 -13.82
CA LEU A 311 -0.58 -3.20 -15.21
C LEU A 311 0.67 -2.43 -15.66
N GLU A 312 0.78 -1.14 -15.31
CA GLU A 312 1.94 -0.31 -15.62
C GLU A 312 3.21 -0.83 -14.95
N PHE A 313 3.11 -1.23 -13.68
CA PHE A 313 4.21 -1.86 -12.95
C PHE A 313 4.64 -3.18 -13.60
N ALA A 314 3.67 -4.05 -13.91
CA ALA A 314 3.90 -5.33 -14.58
C ALA A 314 4.60 -5.14 -15.94
N LYS A 315 4.12 -4.19 -16.75
CA LYS A 315 4.70 -3.85 -18.05
C LYS A 315 6.13 -3.32 -17.92
N SER A 316 6.37 -2.41 -16.98
CA SER A 316 7.72 -1.87 -16.74
C SER A 316 8.72 -2.98 -16.34
N PHE A 317 8.28 -3.97 -15.57
CA PHE A 317 9.10 -5.13 -15.22
C PHE A 317 9.36 -6.05 -16.42
N SER A 318 8.35 -6.32 -17.25
CA SER A 318 8.49 -7.19 -18.41
C SER A 318 9.36 -6.59 -19.51
N ASP A 319 9.22 -5.28 -19.76
CA ASP A 319 9.98 -4.56 -20.80
C ASP A 319 11.49 -4.58 -20.50
N LEU A 320 11.86 -4.75 -19.24
CA LEU A 320 13.24 -4.87 -18.76
C LEU A 320 13.69 -6.33 -18.56
N GLY A 321 12.98 -7.28 -19.17
CA GLY A 321 13.39 -8.69 -19.31
C GLY A 321 13.11 -9.59 -18.12
N SER A 322 12.33 -9.14 -17.13
CA SER A 322 11.94 -9.98 -15.99
C SER A 322 10.69 -10.80 -16.33
N PRO A 323 10.59 -12.09 -15.95
CA PRO A 323 9.36 -12.86 -16.14
C PRO A 323 8.23 -12.33 -15.27
N VAL A 324 7.09 -12.03 -15.89
CA VAL A 324 5.89 -11.49 -15.24
C VAL A 324 4.70 -12.39 -15.54
N PHE A 325 3.93 -12.72 -14.51
CA PHE A 325 2.65 -13.41 -14.64
C PHE A 325 1.55 -12.51 -14.10
N PHE A 326 0.54 -12.21 -14.90
CA PHE A 326 -0.58 -11.38 -14.49
C PHE A 326 -1.84 -12.23 -14.34
N TYR A 327 -2.60 -12.04 -13.26
CA TYR A 327 -3.91 -12.66 -13.05
C TYR A 327 -5.00 -11.60 -12.90
N TYR A 328 -6.23 -11.97 -13.27
CA TYR A 328 -7.44 -11.21 -13.03
C TYR A 328 -8.42 -12.13 -12.31
N PHE A 329 -8.77 -11.79 -11.08
CA PHE A 329 -9.60 -12.60 -10.18
C PHE A 329 -11.07 -12.15 -10.21
#